data_AF-A0A9E0ELC2-F1
#
_entry.id   AF-A0A9E0ELC2-F1
#
_cell.length_a   1.000
_cell.length_b   1.000
_cell.length_c   1.000
_cell.angle_alpha   90.00
_cell.angle_beta   90.00
_cell.angle_gamma   90.00
#
_symmetry.space_group_name_H-M   'P 1'
#
loop_
_entity.id
_entity.type
_entity.pdbx_description
1 polymer ?
#
loop_
_entity_poly.entity_id
_entity_poly.type
_entity_poly.pdbx_seq_one_letter_code
_entity_poly.pdbx_strand_id
1 'polypeptide(L)' 'MMTANEVRESYKKFFEAKGHKIVASAPMVIKDDPTLMFTNAGMNQWKDIILGTKDPG' A
#
# COMPACT_ATOMS: atom_id res chain seq x y z
N MET A 1 13.28 -18.44 15.48
CA MET A 1 12.30 -17.33 15.37
C MET A 1 12.61 -16.55 14.13
N MET A 2 11.58 -16.03 13.44
CA MET A 2 11.79 -15.13 12.30
C MET A 2 12.13 -13.72 12.79
N THR A 3 13.01 -13.04 12.07
CA THR A 3 13.28 -11.61 12.21
C THR A 3 12.13 -10.78 11.67
N ALA A 4 12.04 -9.51 12.08
CA ALA A 4 11.01 -8.59 11.55
C ALA A 4 11.08 -8.43 10.02
N ASN A 5 12.29 -8.52 9.45
CA ASN A 5 12.48 -8.47 8.00
C ASN A 5 11.94 -9.74 7.33
N GLU A 6 12.20 -10.92 7.89
CA GLU A 6 11.67 -12.18 7.36
C GLU A 6 10.14 -12.24 7.44
N VAL A 7 9.53 -11.72 8.51
CA VAL A 7 8.06 -11.63 8.64
C VAL A 7 7.47 -10.68 7.59
N ARG A 8 8.13 -9.54 7.32
CA ARG A 8 7.67 -8.60 6.29
C ARG A 8 7.71 -9.23 4.89
N GLU A 9 8.78 -9.94 4.59
CA GLU A 9 8.93 -10.59 3.28
C GLU A 9 8.02 -11.81 3.13
N SER A 10 7.75 -12.57 4.19
CA SER A 10 6.79 -13.68 4.12
C SER A 10 5.36 -13.21 3.84
N TYR A 11 4.95 -12.08 4.43
CA TYR A 11 3.66 -11.44 4.14
C TYR A 11 3.54 -11.06 2.66
N LYS A 12 4.55 -10.37 2.10
CA LYS A 12 4.56 -10.00 0.68
C LYS A 12 4.47 -11.22 -0.22
N LYS A 13 5.31 -12.23 0.01
CA LYS A 13 5.35 -13.47 -0.78
C LYS A 13 4.03 -14.25 -0.75
N PHE A 14 3.35 -14.27 0.40
CA PHE A 14 2.04 -14.93 0.51
C PHE A 14 1.01 -14.29 -0.44
N PHE A 15 0.91 -12.96 -0.45
CA PHE A 15 -0.04 -12.25 -1.31
C PHE A 15 0.36 -12.27 -2.78
N GLU A 16 1.66 -12.19 -3.08
CA GLU A 16 2.20 -12.38 -4.43
C GLU A 16 1.82 -13.76 -4.99
N ALA A 17 1.97 -14.83 -4.20
CA ALA A 17 1.56 -16.18 -4.60
C ALA A 17 0.04 -16.32 -4.81
N LYS A 18 -0.76 -15.37 -4.32
CA LYS A 18 -2.21 -15.27 -4.56
C LYS A 18 -2.55 -14.30 -5.70
N GLY A 19 -1.56 -13.84 -6.46
CA GLY A 19 -1.74 -12.94 -7.61
C GLY A 19 -1.83 -11.46 -7.27
N HIS A 20 -1.51 -11.04 -6.04
CA HIS A 20 -1.47 -9.62 -5.69
C HIS A 20 -0.15 -9.00 -6.15
N LYS A 21 -0.23 -7.84 -6.81
CA LYS A 21 0.95 -7.06 -7.18
C LYS A 21 1.58 -6.43 -5.93
N ILE A 22 2.88 -6.62 -5.74
CA ILE A 22 3.63 -5.92 -4.70
C ILE A 22 3.91 -4.49 -5.17
N VAL A 23 3.40 -3.52 -4.42
CA VAL A 23 3.57 -2.09 -4.70
C VAL A 23 4.33 -1.47 -3.54
N ALA A 24 5.24 -0.55 -3.86
CA ALA A 24 6.04 0.16 -2.87
C ALA A 24 5.16 0.97 -1.91
N SER A 25 5.67 1.25 -0.72
CA SER A 25 4.97 2.12 0.23
C SER A 25 4.79 3.50 -0.36
N ALA A 26 3.63 4.10 -0.10
CA ALA A 26 3.40 5.51 -0.33
C ALA A 26 4.41 6.38 0.45
N PRO A 27 4.71 7.59 -0.04
CA PRO A 27 5.48 8.57 0.73
C PRO A 27 4.75 8.95 2.03
N MET A 28 5.48 9.54 2.98
CA MET A 28 4.90 10.00 4.25
C MET A 28 3.84 11.09 4.05
N VAL A 29 3.96 11.90 3.00
CA VAL A 29 2.99 12.95 2.64
C VAL A 29 2.46 12.68 1.24
N ILE A 30 1.14 12.56 1.10
CA ILE A 30 0.46 12.41 -0.19
C ILE A 30 0.13 13.81 -0.70
N LYS A 31 0.79 14.24 -1.78
CA LYS A 31 0.70 15.62 -2.28
C LYS A 31 -0.69 16.00 -2.78
N ASP A 32 -1.48 15.02 -3.21
CA ASP A 32 -2.76 15.24 -3.88
C ASP A 32 -3.97 15.08 -2.92
N ASP A 33 -3.73 14.87 -1.62
CA ASP A 33 -4.79 14.82 -0.61
C ASP A 33 -4.62 15.92 0.46
N PRO A 34 -5.25 17.10 0.29
CA PRO A 34 -5.12 18.20 1.25
C PRO A 34 -5.80 17.92 2.59
N THR A 35 -6.59 16.84 2.69
CA THR A 35 -7.27 16.44 3.93
C THR A 35 -6.41 15.51 4.79
N LEU A 36 -5.31 15.00 4.23
CA LEU A 36 -4.42 14.03 4.88
C LEU A 36 -3.06 14.67 5.17
N MET A 37 -2.77 14.92 6.44
CA MET A 37 -1.48 15.49 6.85
C MET A 37 -0.31 14.51 6.62
N PHE A 38 -0.49 13.23 6.98
CA PHE A 38 0.48 12.16 6.78
C PHE A 38 -0.22 10.85 6.42
N THR A 39 0.45 9.99 5.64
CA THR A 39 0.02 8.62 5.37
C THR A 39 -0.12 7.86 6.68
N ASN A 40 -1.35 7.53 7.04
CA ASN A 40 -1.68 6.83 8.28
C ASN A 40 -2.01 5.35 8.04
N ALA A 41 -2.30 4.96 6.80
CA ALA A 41 -2.68 3.62 6.42
C ALA A 41 -2.24 3.28 4.98
N GLY A 42 -2.01 1.98 4.73
CA GLY A 42 -1.65 1.49 3.40
C GLY A 42 -2.71 1.75 2.32
N MET A 43 -3.97 1.96 2.71
CA MET A 43 -5.09 2.24 1.80
C MET A 43 -5.13 3.68 1.29
N ASN A 44 -4.38 4.62 1.89
CA ASN A 44 -4.45 6.03 1.50
C ASN A 44 -4.04 6.24 0.03
N GLN A 45 -3.02 5.52 -0.46
CA GLN A 45 -2.57 5.60 -1.86
C GLN A 45 -3.56 5.00 -2.87
N TRP A 46 -4.57 4.27 -2.39
CA TRP A 46 -5.58 3.59 -3.21
C TRP A 46 -6.95 4.26 -3.15
N LYS A 47 -7.07 5.40 -2.43
CA LYS A 47 -8.34 6.11 -2.19
C LYS A 47 -9.14 6.33 -3.47
N ASP A 48 -8.53 6.91 -4.49
CA ASP A 48 -9.22 7.25 -5.74
C ASP A 48 -9.64 6.02 -6.56
N ILE A 49 -8.87 4.93 -6.48
CA ILE A 49 -9.21 3.66 -7.12
C ILE A 49 -10.39 3.01 -6.40
N ILE A 50 -10.39 3.00 -5.07
CA ILE A 50 -11.48 2.47 -4.25
C ILE A 50 -12.77 3.27 -4.47
N LEU A 51 -12.66 4.60 -4.64
CA LEU A 51 -13.81 5.48 -4.92
C LEU A 51 -14.23 5.49 -6.39
N GLY A 52 -13.51 4.79 -7.28
CA GLY A 52 -13.81 4.72 -8.71
C GLY A 52 -13.54 6.02 -9.49
N THR A 53 -12.77 6.95 -8.91
CA THR A 53 -12.37 8.22 -9.55
C THR A 53 -11.08 8.10 -10.35
N LYS A 54 -10.36 6.98 -10.21
CA LYS A 54 -9.15 6.66 -10.96
C LYS A 54 -9.11 5.19 -11.33
N ASP A 55 -8.65 4.89 -12.55
CA ASP A 55 -8.42 3.52 -12.99
C ASP A 55 -7.21 2.89 -12.26
N PRO A 56 -7.27 1.60 -11.86
CA PRO A 56 -6.15 0.93 -11.20
C PRO A 56 -4.87 0.83 -12.06
N GLY A 57 -5.00 0.96 -13.38
CA GLY A 57 -3.97 0.61 -14.35
C GLY A 57 -3.98 -0.87 -14.70
#